data_AF-A0A8T3Z3C2-F1
#
_entry.id   AF-A0A8T3Z3C2-F1
#
_cell.length_a   1.000
_cell.length_b   1.000
_cell.length_c   1.000
_cell.angle_alpha   90.00
_cell.angle_beta   90.00
_cell.angle_gamma   90.00
#
_symmetry.space_group_name_H-M   'P 1'
#
loop_
_entity.id
_entity.type
_entity.pdbx_description
1 polymer ?
#
loop_
_entity_poly.entity_id
_entity_poly.type
_entity_poly.pdbx_seq_one_letter_code
_entity_poly.pdbx_strand_id
1 'polypeptide(L)' 'MVDDLVIFSEHDPELADGLRWMDSQAQMRGISIYEMVFNALCKHDIEKDARKWAGGKSNCEPYRK' A
#
# COMPACT_ATOMS: atom_id res chain seq x y z
N MET A 1 -12.26 -7.00 -4.59
CA MET A 1 -10.87 -6.54 -4.43
C MET A 1 -10.60 -5.71 -3.17
N VAL A 2 -11.54 -4.91 -2.63
CA VAL A 2 -11.51 -4.48 -1.21
C VAL A 2 -12.53 -5.26 -0.39
N ASP A 3 -13.68 -5.62 -0.98
CA ASP A 3 -14.65 -6.52 -0.36
C ASP A 3 -14.04 -7.87 0.04
N ASP A 4 -13.17 -8.44 -0.81
CA ASP A 4 -12.43 -9.65 -0.47
C ASP A 4 -11.52 -9.43 0.74
N LEU A 5 -10.87 -8.26 0.85
CA LEU A 5 -10.03 -7.90 2.00
C LEU A 5 -10.85 -7.81 3.29
N VAL A 6 -12.09 -7.32 3.21
CA VAL A 6 -13.04 -7.29 4.33
C VAL A 6 -13.44 -8.70 4.75
N ILE A 7 -13.69 -9.60 3.79
CA ILE A 7 -13.98 -11.02 4.08
C ILE A 7 -12.74 -11.71 4.70
N PHE A 8 -11.54 -11.43 4.19
CA PHE A 8 -10.30 -11.96 4.77
C PHE A 8 -10.03 -11.44 6.18
N SER A 9 -10.48 -10.23 6.50
CA SER A 9 -10.34 -9.64 7.83
C SER A 9 -11.18 -10.34 8.91
N GLU A 10 -12.22 -11.10 8.54
CA GLU A 10 -12.94 -11.95 9.50
C GLU A 10 -12.07 -13.07 10.09
N HIS A 11 -11.03 -13.48 9.35
CA HIS A 11 -10.09 -14.51 9.76
C HIS A 11 -8.81 -13.97 10.40
N ASP A 12 -8.58 -12.65 10.29
CA ASP A 12 -7.38 -12.00 10.80
C ASP A 12 -7.73 -10.71 11.56
N PRO A 13 -7.68 -10.75 12.91
CA PRO A 13 -8.08 -9.61 13.73
C PRO A 13 -7.14 -8.39 13.58
N GLU A 14 -5.87 -8.59 13.21
CA GLU A 14 -4.92 -7.50 12.98
C GLU A 14 -5.28 -6.75 11.69
N LEU A 15 -5.65 -7.48 10.64
CA LEU A 15 -6.13 -6.90 9.38
C LEU A 15 -7.46 -6.13 9.59
N ALA A 16 -8.36 -6.65 10.41
CA ALA A 16 -9.64 -6.00 10.72
C ALA A 16 -9.45 -4.66 11.46
N ASP A 17 -8.56 -4.62 12.45
CA ASP A 17 -8.22 -3.38 13.15
C ASP A 17 -7.53 -2.37 12.22
N GLY A 18 -6.67 -2.85 11.31
CA GLY A 18 -6.07 -2.02 10.26
C GLY A 18 -7.12 -1.40 9.33
N LEU A 19 -8.11 -2.18 8.88
CA LEU A 19 -9.22 -1.69 8.05
C LEU A 19 -10.09 -0.67 8.80
N ARG A 20 -10.39 -0.90 10.07
CA ARG A 20 -11.17 0.03 10.90
C ARG A 20 -10.44 1.35 11.14
N TRP A 21 -9.12 1.29 11.33
CA TRP A 21 -8.29 2.48 11.40
C TRP A 21 -8.27 3.24 10.06
N MET A 22 -8.13 2.54 8.94
CA MET A 22 -8.19 3.15 7.61
C MET A 22 -9.55 3.78 7.31
N ASP A 23 -10.66 3.17 7.72
CA ASP A 23 -11.99 3.75 7.58
C ASP A 23 -12.13 5.06 8.36
N SER A 24 -11.63 5.09 9.61
CA SER A 24 -11.62 6.31 10.42
C SER A 24 -10.81 7.43 9.75
N GLN A 25 -9.66 7.09 9.16
CA GLN A 25 -8.85 8.05 8.40
C GLN A 25 -9.52 8.51 7.09
N ALA A 26 -10.24 7.62 6.42
CA ALA A 26 -10.98 7.93 5.20
C ALA A 26 -12.14 8.91 5.49
N GLN A 27 -12.90 8.65 6.56
CA GLN A 27 -13.95 9.55 7.04
C GLN A 27 -13.42 10.93 7.41
N MET A 28 -12.28 11.02 8.11
CA MET A 28 -11.65 12.30 8.44
C MET A 28 -11.21 13.11 7.21
N ARG A 29 -10.89 12.43 6.10
CA ARG A 29 -10.44 13.04 4.84
C ARG A 29 -11.57 13.25 3.83
N GLY A 30 -12.77 12.73 4.11
CA GLY A 30 -13.92 12.79 3.21
C GLY A 30 -13.75 11.97 1.94
N ILE A 31 -12.92 10.92 1.97
CA ILE A 31 -12.69 10.01 0.84
C ILE A 31 -13.27 8.63 1.14
N SER A 32 -13.43 7.81 0.11
CA SER A 32 -13.90 6.44 0.29
C SER A 32 -12.82 5.55 0.95
N ILE A 33 -13.24 4.53 1.69
CA ILE A 33 -12.32 3.52 2.24
C ILE A 33 -11.50 2.85 1.13
N TYR A 34 -12.10 2.65 -0.04
CA TYR A 34 -11.44 2.10 -1.23
C TYR A 34 -10.24 2.96 -1.66
N GLU A 35 -10.42 4.27 -1.74
CA GLU A 35 -9.33 5.19 -2.08
C GLU A 35 -8.25 5.25 -1.00
N MET A 36 -8.64 5.18 0.27
CA MET A 36 -7.70 5.17 1.39
C MET A 36 -6.82 3.91 1.37
N VAL A 37 -7.44 2.74 1.19
CA VAL A 37 -6.73 1.44 1.09
C VAL A 37 -5.84 1.43 -0.15
N PHE A 38 -6.34 1.89 -1.30
CA PHE A 38 -5.56 1.96 -2.53
C PHE A 38 -4.32 2.86 -2.37
N ASN A 39 -4.48 4.03 -1.75
CA ASN A 39 -3.38 4.95 -1.51
C ASN A 39 -2.33 4.34 -0.56
N ALA A 40 -2.77 3.64 0.49
CA ALA A 40 -1.86 2.93 1.41
C ALA A 40 -1.06 1.84 0.70
N LEU A 41 -1.73 1.00 -0.11
CA LEU A 41 -1.09 -0.06 -0.89
C LEU A 41 -0.10 0.51 -1.92
N CYS A 42 -0.54 1.50 -2.71
CA CYS A 42 0.33 2.15 -3.69
C CYS A 42 1.54 2.83 -3.05
N LYS A 43 1.35 3.51 -1.92
CA LYS A 43 2.47 4.15 -1.22
C LYS A 43 3.50 3.12 -0.77
N HIS A 44 3.07 2.02 -0.19
CA HIS A 44 3.96 0.94 0.23
C HIS A 44 4.71 0.31 -0.95
N ASP A 45 4.02 0.03 -2.06
CA ASP A 45 4.64 -0.56 -3.25
C ASP A 45 5.62 0.40 -3.93
N ILE A 46 5.27 1.68 -4.06
CA ILE A 46 6.18 2.72 -4.58
C ILE A 46 7.41 2.86 -3.68
N GLU A 47 7.24 2.85 -2.35
CA GLU A 47 8.36 2.92 -1.41
C GLU A 47 9.25 1.68 -1.47
N LYS A 48 8.64 0.49 -1.65
CA LYS A 48 9.36 -0.77 -1.81
C LYS A 48 10.14 -0.81 -3.12
N ASP A 49 9.53 -0.39 -4.22
CA ASP A 49 10.18 -0.31 -5.53
C ASP A 49 11.26 0.78 -5.54
N ALA A 50 10.98 1.95 -4.96
CA ALA A 50 11.96 3.01 -4.78
C ALA A 50 13.14 2.54 -3.93
N ARG A 51 12.91 1.76 -2.86
CA ARG A 51 13.99 1.18 -2.04
C ARG A 51 14.78 0.13 -2.81
N LYS A 52 14.12 -0.70 -3.62
CA LYS A 52 14.76 -1.66 -4.51
C LYS A 52 15.63 -0.96 -5.55
N TRP A 53 15.16 0.15 -6.11
CA TRP A 53 15.90 0.97 -7.08
C TRP A 53 17.03 1.78 -6.42
N ALA A 54 16.80 2.33 -5.23
CA ALA A 54 17.79 3.08 -4.47
C ALA A 54 18.93 2.18 -3.96
N GLY A 55 18.60 0.94 -3.55
CA GLY A 55 19.57 -0.11 -3.24
C GLY A 55 20.26 -0.73 -4.46
N GLY A 56 19.79 -0.40 -5.67
CA GLY A 56 20.34 -0.84 -6.95
C GLY A 56 21.42 0.08 -7.54
N LYS A 57 21.98 1.01 -6.76
CA LYS A 57 23.12 1.83 -7.20
C LYS A 57 24.46 1.12 -6.95
N SER A 58 24.73 0.10 -7.77
CA SER A 58 26.10 -0.34 -8.07
C SER A 58 26.18 -1.20 -9.33
N ASN A 59 25.51 -0.83 -10.43
CA ASN A 59 26.11 -0.91 -11.76
C ASN A 59 25.26 -0.13 -12.80
N CYS A 60 25.51 1.17 -12.92
CA CYS A 60 25.20 1.86 -14.18
C CYS A 60 26.44 1.77 -15.05
N GLU A 61 26.62 0.65 -15.77
CA GLU A 61 27.52 0.64 -16.91
C GLU A 61 26.84 1.44 -18.04
N PRO A 62 27.47 2.51 -18.56
CA PRO A 62 26.93 3.19 -19.71
C PRO A 62 27.06 2.25 -20.91
N TYR A 63 25.93 1.86 -21.50
CA TYR A 63 25.88 1.16 -22.78
C TYR A 63 26.76 1.91 -23.80
N ARG A 64 27.91 1.32 -24.12
CA ARG A 64 28.79 1.73 -25.21
C ARG A 64 28.25 1.09 -26.49
N LYS A 65 27.78 1.91 -27.43
CA LYS A 65 27.46 1.49 -28.80
C LYS A 65 28.71 1.10 -29.56
#